data_AF-A0A8B5W872-F1
#
_entry.id   AF-A0A8B5W872-F1
#
_cell.length_a   1.000
_cell.length_b   1.000
_cell.length_c   1.000
_cell.angle_alpha   90.00
_cell.angle_beta   90.00
_cell.angle_gamma   90.00
#
_symmetry.space_group_name_H-M   'P 1'
#
loop_
_entity.id
_entity.type
_entity.pdbx_description
1 polymer ?
#
loop_
_entity_poly.entity_id
_entity_poly.type
_entity_poly.pdbx_seq_one_letter_code
_entity_poly.pdbx_strand_id
1 'polypeptide(L)'
;MEELLIDFYRDKDEQAFLDAWEAAHGELSDEELDQLYADIAEDIKKAVEAGTHELGKPFIYKDVTVGKSDYNTFHAVYLFEQV
;
A
#
# COMPACT_ATOMS: atom_id res chain seq x y z
N MET A 1 20.15 -2.73 -3.22
CA MET A 1 18.76 -3.10 -3.55
C MET A 1 18.01 -1.80 -3.64
N GLU A 2 17.22 -1.58 -4.68
CA GLU A 2 16.28 -0.46 -4.67
C GLU A 2 15.28 -0.72 -3.53
N GLU A 3 15.23 0.18 -2.56
CA GLU A 3 14.20 0.15 -1.52
C GLU A 3 12.90 0.53 -2.21
N LEU A 4 12.03 -0.47 -2.33
CA LEU A 4 10.71 -0.31 -2.89
C LEU A 4 9.80 0.20 -1.79
N LEU A 5 9.14 1.33 -2.02
CA LEU A 5 8.32 2.01 -1.02
C LEU A 5 6.86 2.09 -1.48
N ILE A 6 5.98 2.35 -0.54
CA ILE A 6 4.63 2.82 -0.83
C ILE A 6 4.48 4.28 -0.42
N ASP A 7 3.56 4.97 -1.08
CA ASP A 7 3.14 6.31 -0.73
C ASP A 7 1.68 6.52 -1.18
N PHE A 8 1.03 7.56 -0.68
CA PHE A 8 -0.35 7.90 -1.00
C PHE A 8 -0.41 9.21 -1.78
N TYR A 9 -1.36 9.33 -2.72
CA TYR A 9 -1.47 10.56 -3.51
C TYR A 9 -1.83 11.79 -2.68
N ARG A 10 -2.55 11.57 -1.57
CA ARG A 10 -2.99 12.61 -0.65
C ARG A 10 -3.02 12.05 0.76
N ASP A 11 -2.77 12.91 1.74
CA ASP A 11 -2.85 12.57 3.18
C ASP A 11 -4.21 11.96 3.56
N LYS A 12 -5.30 12.38 2.91
CA LYS A 12 -6.64 11.81 3.15
C LYS A 12 -6.78 10.36 2.70
N ASP A 13 -5.99 9.95 1.71
CA ASP A 13 -6.03 8.59 1.14
C ASP A 13 -5.28 7.65 2.09
N GLU A 14 -4.15 8.10 2.65
CA GLU A 14 -3.43 7.42 3.72
C GLU A 14 -4.30 7.29 4.98
N GLN A 15 -4.90 8.39 5.45
CA GLN A 15 -5.75 8.36 6.64
C GLN A 15 -6.92 7.38 6.47
N ALA A 16 -7.56 7.35 5.30
CA ALA A 16 -8.66 6.43 5.03
C ALA A 16 -8.20 4.95 5.08
N PHE A 17 -6.99 4.67 4.62
CA PHE A 17 -6.39 3.34 4.74
C PHE A 17 -6.10 3.00 6.21
N LEU A 18 -5.46 3.89 6.96
CA LEU A 18 -5.14 3.69 8.37
C LEU A 18 -6.41 3.50 9.21
N ASP A 19 -7.44 4.33 9.01
CA ASP A 19 -8.72 4.19 9.70
C ASP A 19 -9.35 2.81 9.44
N ALA A 20 -9.30 2.33 8.20
CA ALA A 20 -9.80 1.01 7.82
C ALA A 20 -8.94 -0.13 8.40
N TRP A 21 -7.62 0.07 8.46
CA TRP A 21 -6.69 -0.87 9.05
C TRP A 21 -6.93 -1.01 10.56
N GLU A 22 -6.99 0.11 11.28
CA GLU A 22 -7.21 0.14 12.72
C GLU A 22 -8.55 -0.48 13.11
N ALA A 23 -9.59 -0.24 12.30
CA ALA A 23 -10.90 -0.87 12.50
C ALA A 23 -10.87 -2.40 12.34
N ALA A 24 -9.97 -2.93 11.50
CA ALA A 24 -9.88 -4.36 11.21
C ALA A 24 -8.88 -5.11 12.11
N HIS A 25 -7.73 -4.49 12.40
CA HIS A 25 -6.56 -5.13 13.02
C HIS A 25 -6.12 -4.46 14.34
N GLY A 26 -6.63 -3.26 14.65
CA GLY A 26 -6.24 -2.46 15.81
C GLY A 26 -5.18 -1.39 15.49
N GLU A 27 -4.92 -0.53 16.47
CA GLU A 27 -3.91 0.54 16.39
C GLU A 27 -2.50 -0.04 16.18
N LEU A 28 -1.70 0.66 15.38
CA LEU A 28 -0.29 0.35 15.14
C LEU A 28 0.60 1.37 15.84
N SER A 29 1.74 0.93 16.33
CA SER A 29 2.86 1.82 16.66
C SER A 29 3.59 2.30 15.40
N ASP A 30 4.36 3.39 15.52
CA ASP A 30 5.17 3.92 14.41
C ASP A 30 6.10 2.86 13.78
N GLU A 31 6.71 2.00 14.62
CA GLU A 31 7.58 0.90 14.15
C GLU A 31 6.78 -0.17 13.37
N GLU A 32 5.54 -0.45 13.78
CA GLU A 32 4.66 -1.40 13.07
C GLU A 32 4.11 -0.81 11.78
N LEU A 33 3.92 0.51 11.71
CA LEU A 33 3.47 1.23 10.52
C LEU A 33 4.55 1.24 9.43
N ASP A 34 5.81 1.50 9.81
CA ASP A 34 6.95 1.37 8.89
C ASP A 34 7.05 -0.07 8.32
N GLN A 35 6.88 -1.08 9.17
CA GLN A 35 6.89 -2.47 8.73
C GLN A 35 5.69 -2.81 7.84
N LEU A 36 4.50 -2.29 8.16
CA LEU A 36 3.30 -2.47 7.35
C LEU A 36 3.53 -1.93 5.94
N TYR A 37 4.11 -0.75 5.81
CA TYR A 37 4.36 -0.11 4.52
C TYR A 37 5.39 -0.89 3.70
N ALA A 38 6.45 -1.39 4.35
CA ALA A 38 7.42 -2.27 3.70
C ALA A 38 6.78 -3.59 3.22
N ASP A 39 5.94 -4.21 4.05
CA ASP A 39 5.24 -5.45 3.69
C ASP A 39 4.29 -5.24 2.50
N ILE A 40 3.52 -4.15 2.50
CA ILE A 40 2.62 -3.82 1.38
C ILE A 40 3.42 -3.63 0.10
N ALA A 41 4.55 -2.92 0.16
CA ALA A 41 5.42 -2.69 -0.99
C ALA A 41 5.88 -4.03 -1.58
N GLU A 42 6.37 -4.95 -0.74
CA GLU A 42 6.78 -6.26 -1.19
C GLU A 42 5.63 -7.07 -1.80
N ASP A 43 4.46 -7.07 -1.16
CA ASP A 43 3.32 -7.87 -1.59
C ASP A 43 2.71 -7.37 -2.89
N ILE A 44 2.55 -6.05 -3.07
CA ILE A 44 2.07 -5.52 -4.35
C ILE A 44 3.08 -5.80 -5.47
N LYS A 45 4.38 -5.68 -5.21
CA LYS A 45 5.41 -6.04 -6.20
C LYS A 45 5.30 -7.50 -6.60
N LYS A 46 5.23 -8.42 -5.63
CA LYS A 46 5.06 -9.86 -5.91
C LYS A 46 3.78 -10.11 -6.70
N ALA A 47 2.68 -9.42 -6.37
CA ALA A 47 1.40 -9.58 -7.05
C ALA A 47 1.42 -9.06 -8.50
N VAL A 48 2.08 -7.92 -8.74
CA VAL A 48 2.27 -7.37 -10.09
C VAL A 48 3.19 -8.27 -10.92
N GLU A 49 4.31 -8.73 -10.34
CA GLU A 49 5.25 -9.64 -11.01
C GLU A 49 4.63 -11.01 -11.32
N ALA A 50 3.75 -11.50 -10.44
CA ALA A 50 2.99 -12.73 -10.65
C ALA A 50 1.79 -12.57 -11.61
N GLY A 51 1.45 -11.33 -11.98
CA GLY A 51 0.26 -11.01 -12.79
C GLY A 51 -1.07 -11.23 -12.07
N THR A 52 -1.06 -11.36 -10.74
CA THR A 52 -2.28 -11.48 -9.92
C THR A 52 -2.88 -10.12 -9.58
N HIS A 53 -2.12 -9.04 -9.75
CA HIS A 53 -2.59 -7.67 -9.58
C HIS A 53 -2.26 -6.82 -10.81
N GLU A 54 -3.19 -5.96 -11.22
CA GLU A 54 -3.03 -5.03 -12.33
C GLU A 54 -2.98 -3.60 -11.79
N LEU A 55 -1.97 -2.82 -12.21
CA LEU A 55 -1.89 -1.40 -11.87
C LEU A 55 -3.14 -0.65 -12.35
N GLY A 56 -3.61 0.29 -11.55
CA GLY A 56 -4.87 0.98 -11.72
C GLY A 56 -6.09 0.25 -11.13
N LYS A 57 -5.90 -0.92 -10.48
CA LYS A 57 -6.95 -1.60 -9.71
C LYS A 57 -6.78 -1.38 -8.20
N PRO A 58 -7.87 -1.53 -7.42
CA PRO A 58 -7.78 -1.57 -5.97
C PRO A 58 -6.90 -2.75 -5.52
N PHE A 59 -5.91 -2.46 -4.68
CA PHE A 59 -5.10 -3.47 -4.02
C PHE A 59 -5.65 -3.73 -2.61
N ILE A 60 -5.75 -5.00 -2.25
CA ILE A 60 -6.24 -5.45 -0.94
C ILE A 60 -5.09 -6.14 -0.22
N TYR A 61 -4.76 -5.67 0.97
CA TYR A 61 -3.74 -6.25 1.84
C TYR A 61 -4.38 -6.65 3.16
N LYS A 62 -4.26 -7.94 3.53
CA LYS A 62 -4.88 -8.52 4.74
C LYS A 62 -6.34 -8.09 4.95
N ASP A 63 -7.14 -8.24 3.90
CA ASP A 63 -8.57 -7.88 3.85
C ASP A 63 -8.90 -6.37 3.98
N VAL A 64 -7.89 -5.50 4.00
CA VAL A 64 -8.04 -4.04 3.99
C VAL A 64 -7.70 -3.51 2.60
N THR A 65 -8.58 -2.67 2.05
CA THR A 65 -8.30 -2.01 0.77
C THR A 65 -7.29 -0.89 0.99
N VAL A 66 -6.08 -1.04 0.43
CA VAL A 66 -5.02 -0.01 0.50
C VAL A 66 -5.38 1.16 -0.40
N GLY A 67 -5.94 0.86 -1.59
CA GLY A 67 -6.35 1.86 -2.55
C GLY A 67 -6.09 1.41 -3.98
N LYS A 68 -6.45 2.25 -4.94
CA LYS A 68 -6.10 2.06 -6.35
C LYS A 68 -4.60 2.26 -6.52
N SER A 69 -3.89 1.23 -6.94
CA SER A 69 -2.43 1.28 -7.06
C SER A 69 -1.98 1.93 -8.37
N ASP A 70 -0.91 2.70 -8.33
CA ASP A 70 -0.09 3.13 -9.46
C ASP A 70 1.39 2.88 -9.13
N TYR A 71 2.28 2.96 -10.12
CA TYR A 71 3.72 2.75 -9.89
C TYR A 71 4.57 3.84 -10.54
N ASN A 72 5.38 4.49 -9.72
CA ASN A 72 6.36 5.46 -10.16
C ASN A 72 7.73 4.79 -10.36
N THR A 73 8.02 4.40 -11.60
CA THR A 73 9.29 3.73 -11.97
C THR A 73 10.54 4.57 -11.67
N PHE A 74 10.45 5.90 -11.68
CA PHE A 74 11.62 6.75 -11.41
C PHE A 74 12.05 6.75 -9.95
N HIS A 75 11.08 6.59 -9.05
CA HIS A 75 11.29 6.63 -7.61
C HIS A 75 11.18 5.24 -6.95
N ALA A 76 10.81 4.21 -7.71
CA ALA A 76 10.49 2.87 -7.20
C ALA A 76 9.42 2.88 -6.09
N VAL A 77 8.39 3.73 -6.27
CA VAL A 77 7.30 3.93 -5.30
C VAL A 77 5.98 3.43 -5.88
N TYR A 78 5.24 2.62 -5.13
CA TYR A 78 3.84 2.33 -5.39
C TYR A 78 2.96 3.40 -4.77
N LEU A 79 2.15 4.05 -5.60
CA LEU A 79 1.24 5.12 -5.17
C LEU A 79 -0.17 4.58 -5.00
N PHE A 80 -0.87 4.99 -3.95
CA PHE A 80 -2.24 4.58 -3.70
C PHE A 80 -3.19 5.80 -3.66
N GLU A 81 -4.34 5.68 -4.33
CA GLU A 81 -5.46 6.64 -4.22
C GLU A 81 -6.68 5.94 -3.61
N GLN A 82 -7.41 6.63 -2.75
CA GLN A 82 -8.68 6.11 -2.21
C GLN A 82 -9.68 5.85 -3.35
N VAL A 83 -10.39 4.72 -3.25
CA VAL A 83 -11.42 4.27 -4.21
C VAL A 83 -12.79 4.87 -3.96
#